data_AF-A0A1N7L028-F1
#
_entry.id   AF-A0A1N7L028-F1
#
_cell.length_a   1.000
_cell.length_b   1.000
_cell.length_c   1.000
_cell.angle_alpha   90.00
_cell.angle_beta   90.00
_cell.angle_gamma   90.00
#
_symmetry.space_group_name_H-M   'P 1'
#
loop_
_entity.id
_entity.type
_entity.pdbx_description
1 polymer ?
#
loop_
_entity_poly.entity_id
_entity_poly.type
_entity_poly.pdbx_seq_one_letter_code
_entity_poly.pdbx_strand_id
1 'polypeptide(L)'
;MINRPDQGKAKTMTDKTRQDMANEAADMVARMLADFQAITGYPPECIAAGAHGQIVATVTLLLGGPQAAVMFRQAAERVENLPSLHAASLAMRPPAGRA
;
A
#
# COMPACT_ATOMS: atom_id res chain seq x y z
N MET A 1 20.57 -44.79 -24.07
CA MET A 1 20.01 -43.71 -23.23
C MET A 1 20.73 -42.42 -23.59
N ILE A 2 20.12 -41.60 -24.46
CA ILE A 2 20.67 -40.31 -24.88
C ILE A 2 19.80 -39.24 -24.23
N ASN A 3 20.43 -38.50 -23.34
CA ASN A 3 19.94 -37.31 -22.66
C ASN A 3 19.64 -36.24 -23.72
N ARG A 4 18.37 -35.84 -23.87
CA ARG A 4 18.00 -34.62 -24.61
C ARG A 4 17.77 -33.51 -23.59
N PRO A 5 18.60 -32.44 -23.58
CA PRO A 5 18.38 -31.31 -22.71
C PRO A 5 17.14 -30.53 -23.14
N ASP A 6 16.23 -30.30 -22.19
CA ASP A 6 15.12 -29.35 -22.28
C ASP A 6 15.71 -27.95 -22.49
N GLN A 7 15.67 -27.54 -23.75
CA GLN A 7 16.04 -26.21 -24.22
C GLN A 7 15.11 -25.18 -23.59
N GLY A 8 15.69 -24.39 -22.68
CA GLY A 8 15.35 -22.99 -22.43
C GLY A 8 13.92 -22.57 -22.78
N LYS A 9 12.98 -22.82 -21.87
CA LYS A 9 11.84 -21.90 -21.76
C LYS A 9 12.35 -20.61 -21.16
N ALA A 10 12.62 -19.66 -22.06
CA ALA A 10 12.70 -18.25 -21.76
C ALA A 10 11.65 -17.89 -20.70
N LYS A 11 12.13 -17.33 -19.58
CA LYS A 11 11.31 -16.80 -18.50
C LYS A 11 10.48 -15.65 -19.07
N THR A 12 9.29 -15.95 -19.59
CA THR A 12 8.38 -14.96 -20.13
C THR A 12 7.98 -13.97 -19.05
N MET A 13 8.00 -12.70 -19.42
CA MET A 13 7.75 -11.52 -18.59
C MET A 13 6.22 -11.33 -18.32
N THR A 14 5.49 -12.40 -18.01
CA THR A 14 4.00 -12.50 -17.91
C THR A 14 3.68 -13.60 -16.89
N ASP A 15 2.97 -13.42 -15.76
CA ASP A 15 1.77 -12.62 -15.46
C ASP A 15 1.86 -12.03 -14.04
N LYS A 16 2.04 -10.71 -13.89
CA LYS A 16 1.81 -10.05 -12.59
C LYS A 16 0.32 -9.90 -12.37
N THR A 17 -0.20 -10.35 -11.22
CA THR A 17 -1.60 -10.11 -10.88
C THR A 17 -1.84 -8.61 -10.69
N ARG A 18 -3.12 -8.18 -10.78
CA ARG A 18 -3.48 -6.79 -10.43
C ARG A 18 -3.07 -6.43 -9.00
N GLN A 19 -3.08 -7.42 -8.10
CA GLN A 19 -2.63 -7.24 -6.73
C GLN A 19 -1.11 -7.03 -6.65
N ASP A 20 -0.32 -7.78 -7.43
CA ASP A 20 1.14 -7.62 -7.45
C ASP A 20 1.55 -6.24 -7.96
N MET A 21 0.90 -5.77 -9.04
CA MET A 21 1.12 -4.43 -9.57
C MET A 21 0.72 -3.34 -8.56
N ALA A 22 -0.37 -3.54 -7.82
CA ALA A 22 -0.80 -2.62 -6.77
C ALA A 22 0.19 -2.58 -5.59
N ASN A 23 0.72 -3.74 -5.17
CA ASN A 23 1.69 -3.82 -4.10
C ASN A 23 3.02 -3.13 -4.49
N GLU A 24 3.51 -3.37 -5.71
CA GLU A 24 4.72 -2.73 -6.22
C GLU A 24 4.55 -1.21 -6.32
N ALA A 25 3.38 -0.74 -6.78
CA ALA A 25 3.06 0.69 -6.77
C ALA A 25 3.04 1.26 -5.35
N ALA A 26 2.47 0.54 -4.38
CA ALA A 26 2.45 0.97 -2.98
C ALA A 26 3.86 1.10 -2.39
N ASP A 27 4.75 0.14 -2.70
CA ASP A 27 6.15 0.18 -2.25
C ASP A 27 6.90 1.38 -2.83
N MET A 28 6.69 1.70 -4.11
CA MET A 28 7.28 2.88 -4.75
C MET A 28 6.78 4.18 -4.11
N VAL A 29 5.48 4.27 -3.84
CA VAL A 29 4.89 5.44 -3.16
C VAL A 29 5.44 5.59 -1.75
N ALA A 30 5.56 4.50 -0.99
CA ALA A 30 6.10 4.56 0.37
C ALA A 30 7.53 5.13 0.42
N ARG A 31 8.39 4.72 -0.52
CA ARG A 31 9.75 5.27 -0.65
C ARG A 31 9.75 6.75 -1.01
N MET A 32 8.92 7.13 -1.97
CA MET A 32 8.80 8.53 -2.42
C MET A 32 8.32 9.46 -1.29
N LEU A 33 7.40 9.00 -0.44
CA LEU A 33 6.93 9.77 0.71
C LEU A 33 8.05 10.00 1.74
N ALA A 34 8.89 8.98 1.98
CA ALA A 34 10.06 9.13 2.85
C ALA A 34 11.09 10.12 2.28
N ASP A 35 11.33 10.06 0.97
CA ASP A 35 12.21 10.99 0.28
C ASP A 35 11.67 12.44 0.36
N PHE A 36 10.36 12.64 0.20
CA PHE A 36 9.75 13.96 0.35
C PHE A 36 9.93 14.53 1.75
N GLN A 37 9.79 13.70 2.79
CA GLN A 37 10.05 14.15 4.16
C GLN A 37 11.51 14.58 4.32
N ALA A 38 12.46 13.79 3.81
CA ALA A 38 13.88 14.09 3.91
C ALA A 38 14.25 15.40 3.19
N ILE A 39 13.61 15.68 2.04
CA ILE A 39 13.90 16.87 1.22
C ILE A 39 13.21 18.12 1.77
N THR A 40 11.94 18.02 2.16
CA THR A 40 11.11 19.18 2.52
C THR A 40 11.13 19.51 4.01
N GLY A 41 11.45 18.53 4.86
CA GLY A 41 11.29 18.64 6.31
C GLY A 41 9.84 18.68 6.78
N TYR A 42 8.86 18.49 5.89
CA TYR A 42 7.46 18.53 6.27
C TYR A 42 7.06 17.34 7.15
N PRO A 43 6.12 17.54 8.09
CA PRO A 43 5.58 16.44 8.86
C PRO A 43 4.95 15.37 7.94
N PRO A 44 5.14 14.07 8.21
CA PRO A 44 4.60 12.98 7.40
C PRO A 44 3.09 13.10 7.14
N GLU A 45 2.33 13.57 8.12
CA GLU A 45 0.88 13.76 8.03
C GLU A 45 0.50 14.81 6.99
N CYS A 46 1.30 15.88 6.81
CA CYS A 46 1.06 16.90 5.79
C CYS A 46 1.31 16.33 4.39
N ILE A 47 2.38 15.56 4.23
CA ILE A 47 2.73 14.90 2.96
C ILE A 47 1.65 13.88 2.60
N ALA A 48 1.21 13.07 3.57
CA ALA A 48 0.15 12.08 3.38
C ALA A 48 -1.18 12.74 3.00
N ALA A 49 -1.55 13.87 3.62
CA ALA A 49 -2.76 14.61 3.26
C ALA A 49 -2.71 15.14 1.82
N GLY A 50 -1.57 15.69 1.39
CA GLY A 50 -1.37 16.13 0.01
C GLY A 50 -1.45 14.98 -1.00
N ALA A 51 -0.77 13.86 -0.71
CA ALA A 51 -0.81 12.66 -1.54
C ALA A 51 -2.23 12.09 -1.64
N HIS A 52 -2.97 12.05 -0.53
CA HIS A 52 -4.36 11.62 -0.51
C HIS A 52 -5.24 12.51 -1.41
N GLY A 53 -5.08 13.83 -1.36
CA GLY A 53 -5.78 14.75 -2.25
C GLY A 53 -5.54 14.48 -3.73
N GLN A 54 -4.29 14.19 -4.12
CA GLN A 54 -3.94 13.82 -5.49
C GLN A 54 -4.59 12.50 -5.91
N ILE A 55 -4.55 11.48 -5.05
CA ILE A 55 -5.20 10.18 -5.32
C ILE A 55 -6.71 10.36 -5.53
N VAL A 56 -7.39 11.12 -4.68
CA VAL A 56 -8.82 11.40 -4.82
C VAL A 56 -9.11 12.09 -6.16
N ALA A 57 -8.31 13.09 -6.53
CA ALA A 57 -8.45 13.78 -7.81
C ALA A 57 -8.26 12.83 -9.00
N THR A 58 -7.17 12.06 -9.02
CA THR A 58 -6.88 11.10 -10.10
C THR A 58 -7.97 10.05 -10.25
N VAL A 59 -8.40 9.42 -9.15
CA VAL A 59 -9.46 8.40 -9.19
C VAL A 59 -10.78 9.01 -9.66
N THR A 60 -11.12 10.21 -9.20
CA THR A 60 -12.34 10.91 -9.63
C THR A 60 -12.32 11.22 -11.12
N LEU A 61 -11.16 11.63 -11.66
CA LEU A 61 -11.00 11.88 -13.10
C LEU A 61 -11.11 10.59 -13.92
N LEU A 62 -10.65 9.45 -13.40
CA LEU A 62 -10.65 8.17 -14.12
C LEU A 62 -12.01 7.45 -14.06
N LEU A 63 -12.71 7.48 -12.93
CA LEU A 63 -13.90 6.68 -12.67
C LEU A 63 -15.18 7.50 -12.50
N GLY A 64 -15.07 8.82 -12.40
CA GLY A 64 -16.16 9.71 -12.05
C GLY A 64 -16.46 9.74 -10.55
N GLY A 65 -17.15 10.80 -10.11
CA GLY A 65 -17.43 11.07 -8.69
C GLY A 65 -18.17 9.93 -7.95
N PRO A 66 -19.29 9.41 -8.47
CA PRO A 66 -20.05 8.37 -7.76
C PRO A 66 -19.26 7.08 -7.52
N GLN A 67 -18.53 6.60 -8.53
CA GLN A 67 -17.77 5.35 -8.41
C GLN A 67 -16.54 5.53 -7.53
N ALA A 68 -15.84 6.66 -7.64
CA ALA A 68 -14.75 7.03 -6.74
C ALA A 68 -15.23 7.06 -5.27
N ALA A 69 -16.39 7.66 -5.00
CA ALA A 69 -16.96 7.74 -3.66
C ALA A 69 -17.30 6.35 -3.07
N VAL A 70 -17.85 5.44 -3.89
CA VAL A 70 -18.08 4.03 -3.44
C VAL A 70 -16.78 3.36 -3.09
N MET A 71 -15.76 3.49 -3.95
CA MET A 71 -14.44 2.88 -3.74
C MET A 71 -13.79 3.38 -2.44
N PHE A 72 -13.85 4.69 -2.18
CA PHE A 72 -13.27 5.27 -0.96
C PHE A 72 -14.04 4.90 0.31
N ARG A 73 -15.38 4.74 0.24
CA ARG A 73 -16.14 4.21 1.38
C ARG A 73 -15.74 2.78 1.72
N GLN A 74 -15.60 1.91 0.72
CA GLN A 74 -15.15 0.53 0.94
C GLN A 74 -13.72 0.48 1.50
N ALA A 75 -12.84 1.40 1.07
CA ALA A 75 -11.51 1.53 1.65
C ALA A 75 -11.58 1.99 3.11
N ALA A 76 -12.45 2.98 3.41
CA ALA A 76 -12.66 3.48 4.77
C ALA A 76 -13.16 2.38 5.72
N GLU A 77 -14.14 1.57 5.30
CA GLU A 77 -14.67 0.43 6.08
C GLU A 77 -13.57 -0.57 6.48
N ARG A 78 -12.59 -0.79 5.61
CA ARG A 78 -11.47 -1.71 5.87
C ARG A 78 -10.46 -1.16 6.89
N VAL A 79 -10.37 0.16 7.04
CA VAL A 79 -9.40 0.80 7.95
C VAL A 79 -10.03 1.28 9.25
N GLU A 80 -11.35 1.48 9.29
CA GLU A 80 -12.09 2.03 10.43
C GLU A 80 -11.77 1.32 11.76
N ASN A 81 -11.58 0.00 11.70
CA ASN A 81 -11.33 -0.84 12.88
C ASN A 81 -9.88 -1.34 12.98
N LEU A 82 -8.95 -0.83 12.15
CA LEU A 82 -7.56 -1.26 12.25
C LEU A 82 -6.91 -0.67 13.51
N PRO A 83 -6.25 -1.49 14.34
CA PRO A 83 -5.57 -1.00 15.52
C PRO A 83 -4.40 -0.10 15.11
N SER A 84 -4.19 0.98 15.86
CA SER A 84 -2.97 1.76 15.72
C SER A 84 -1.76 0.91 16.11
N LEU A 85 -0.57 1.28 15.62
CA LEU A 85 0.69 0.64 16.03
C LEU A 85 0.88 0.71 17.56
N HIS A 86 0.41 1.79 18.18
CA HIS A 86 0.42 1.91 19.63
C HIS A 86 -0.51 0.88 20.30
N ALA A 87 -1.74 0.72 19.82
CA ALA A 87 -2.67 -0.29 20.33
C ALA A 87 -2.12 -1.72 20.17
N ALA A 88 -1.51 -2.02 19.02
CA ALA A 88 -0.82 -3.29 18.79
C ALA A 88 0.36 -3.48 19.78
N SER A 89 1.14 -2.43 20.05
CA SER A 89 2.25 -2.50 20.99
C SER A 89 1.81 -2.81 22.42
N LEU A 90 0.65 -2.29 22.85
CA LEU A 90 0.09 -2.55 24.18
C LEU A 90 -0.39 -4.00 24.32
N ALA A 91 -1.02 -4.56 23.28
CA ALA A 91 -1.47 -5.95 23.27
C ALA A 91 -0.32 -6.96 23.37
N MET A 92 0.86 -6.59 22.86
CA MET A 92 2.07 -7.43 22.88
C MET A 92 2.88 -7.32 24.18
N ARG A 93 2.53 -6.40 25.10
CA ARG A 93 3.24 -6.26 26.38
C ARG A 93 2.79 -7.36 27.35
N PRO A 94 3.73 -8.05 28.03
CA PRO A 94 3.37 -9.00 29.09
C PRO A 94 2.65 -8.27 30.23
N PRO A 95 1.69 -8.92 30.92
CA PRO A 95 0.92 -8.30 31.98
C PRO A 95 1.84 -7.78 33.09
N ALA A 96 1.65 -6.51 33.46
CA ALA A 96 2.40 -5.87 34.54
C ALA A 96 1.85 -6.35 35.89
N GLY A 97 2.47 -7.41 36.42
CA GLY A 97 2.22 -7.89 37.77
C GLY A 97 1.51 -9.24 37.85
N ARG A 98 1.85 -10.01 38.88
CA ARG A 98 1.08 -11.16 39.34
C ARG A 98 0.20 -10.64 40.50
N ALA A 99 -1.09 -10.96 40.44
CA ALA A 99 -2.02 -10.70 41.54
C ALA A 99 -1.60 -11.47 42.80
#